data_AF-E7N818-F1
#
_entry.id   AF-E7N818-F1
#
_cell.length_a   1.000
_cell.length_b   1.000
_cell.length_c   1.000
_cell.angle_alpha   90.00
_cell.angle_beta   90.00
_cell.angle_gamma   90.00
#
_symmetry.space_group_name_H-M   'P 1'
#
loop_
_entity.id
_entity.type
_entity.pdbx_description
1 polymer ?
#
loop_
_entity_poly.entity_id
_entity_poly.type
_entity_poly.pdbx_seq_one_letter_code
_entity_poly.pdbx_strand_id
1 'polypeptide(L)'
;AGRPVLAVRVQECFGWAATPRIVEGRVAVLLHLLSPARRPVAVTDDLASFWEQGYPQVRAEMRGRYPKHAWPEDPWNAPATRGTGRRR
;
A
#
# COMPACT_ATOMS: atom_id res chain seq x y z
N ALA A 1 -19.45 -17.05 1.16
CA ALA A 1 -18.51 -16.65 0.09
C ALA A 1 -17.52 -15.64 0.67
N GLY A 2 -16.23 -15.81 0.46
CA GLY A 2 -15.19 -14.92 1.01
C GLY A 2 -15.00 -13.65 0.16
N ARG A 3 -14.62 -12.55 0.81
CA ARG A 3 -14.28 -11.30 0.13
C ARG A 3 -13.00 -11.49 -0.71
N PRO A 4 -12.91 -10.98 -1.95
CA PRO A 4 -11.69 -11.04 -2.73
C PRO A 4 -10.56 -10.25 -2.03
N VAL A 5 -9.37 -10.83 -2.00
CA VAL A 5 -8.19 -10.26 -1.33
C VAL A 5 -7.10 -9.98 -2.34
N LEU A 6 -6.47 -8.80 -2.25
CA LEU A 6 -5.22 -8.47 -2.93
C LEU A 6 -4.13 -8.29 -1.89
N ALA A 7 -3.20 -9.25 -1.84
CA ALA A 7 -1.98 -9.13 -1.05
C ALA A 7 -0.92 -8.38 -1.86
N VAL A 8 -0.60 -7.15 -1.44
CA VAL A 8 0.23 -6.22 -2.23
C VAL A 8 1.12 -5.41 -1.31
N ARG A 9 2.36 -5.13 -1.73
CA ARG A 9 3.26 -4.28 -0.95
C ARG A 9 2.79 -2.84 -1.01
N VAL A 10 2.93 -2.11 0.10
CA VAL A 10 2.53 -0.69 0.20
C VAL A 10 3.14 0.16 -0.93
N GLN A 11 4.40 -0.10 -1.30
CA GLN A 11 5.09 0.66 -2.34
C GLN A 11 4.54 0.47 -3.75
N GLU A 12 3.81 -0.63 -3.99
CA GLU A 12 3.17 -0.90 -5.28
C GLU A 12 1.81 -0.21 -5.39
N CYS A 13 1.28 0.32 -4.28
CA CYS A 13 0.03 1.08 -4.23
C CYS A 13 0.24 2.61 -4.24
N PHE A 14 1.48 3.10 -4.17
CA PHE A 14 1.72 4.55 -4.30
C PHE A 14 1.15 5.07 -5.63
N GLY A 15 0.55 6.26 -5.59
CA GLY A 15 -0.16 6.81 -6.74
C GLY A 15 -1.64 6.41 -6.82
N TRP A 16 -2.10 5.43 -6.03
CA TRP A 16 -3.50 5.00 -6.08
C TRP A 16 -4.38 5.90 -5.22
N ALA A 17 -5.37 6.51 -5.84
CA ALA A 17 -6.35 7.35 -5.15
C ALA A 17 -7.48 6.57 -4.45
N ALA A 18 -7.74 5.32 -4.86
CA ALA A 18 -8.87 4.55 -4.34
C ALA A 18 -8.59 3.03 -4.36
N THR A 19 -9.34 2.30 -3.54
CA THR A 19 -9.31 0.83 -3.55
C THR A 19 -9.85 0.29 -4.89
N PRO A 20 -9.13 -0.64 -5.56
CA PRO A 20 -9.63 -1.28 -6.77
C PRO A 20 -10.96 -2.01 -6.53
N ARG A 21 -11.85 -1.89 -7.51
CA ARG A 21 -13.14 -2.59 -7.52
C ARG A 21 -13.20 -3.50 -8.73
N ILE A 22 -13.70 -4.71 -8.53
CA ILE A 22 -13.90 -5.74 -9.56
C ILE A 22 -15.40 -5.93 -9.83
N VAL A 23 -15.73 -6.77 -10.83
CA VAL A 23 -17.11 -7.03 -11.25
C VAL A 23 -17.80 -5.70 -11.62
N GLU A 24 -17.20 -4.96 -12.55
CA GLU A 24 -17.69 -3.66 -13.04
C GLU A 24 -17.91 -2.65 -11.90
N GLY A 25 -16.97 -2.61 -10.94
CA GLY A 25 -17.05 -1.69 -9.81
C GLY A 25 -17.99 -2.13 -8.68
N ARG A 26 -18.64 -3.29 -8.76
CA ARG A 26 -19.58 -3.73 -7.72
C ARG A 26 -18.90 -4.19 -6.45
N VAL A 27 -17.74 -4.85 -6.55
CA VAL A 27 -17.09 -5.50 -5.41
C VAL A 27 -15.75 -4.85 -5.12
N ALA A 28 -15.60 -4.24 -3.94
CA ALA A 28 -14.32 -3.71 -3.46
C ALA A 28 -13.41 -4.83 -2.95
N VAL A 29 -12.16 -4.81 -3.40
CA VAL A 29 -11.13 -5.78 -2.97
C VAL A 29 -10.62 -5.42 -1.58
N LEU A 30 -10.40 -6.41 -0.72
CA LEU A 30 -9.70 -6.23 0.54
C LEU A 30 -8.19 -6.21 0.28
N LEU A 31 -7.53 -5.11 0.59
CA LEU A 31 -6.08 -4.98 0.47
C LEU A 31 -5.42 -5.52 1.73
N HIS A 32 -4.60 -6.55 1.58
CA HIS A 32 -3.60 -6.93 2.57
C HIS A 32 -2.32 -6.19 2.20
N LEU A 33 -2.11 -5.03 2.83
CA LEU A 33 -0.94 -4.20 2.59
C LEU A 33 0.27 -4.81 3.29
N LEU A 34 1.35 -5.01 2.53
CA LEU A 34 2.53 -5.76 2.97
C LEU A 34 3.77 -4.87 3.08
N SER A 35 4.65 -5.24 4.00
CA SER A 35 6.03 -4.76 4.06
C SER A 35 6.87 -5.29 2.88
N PRO A 36 8.09 -4.75 2.66
CA PRO A 36 9.03 -5.32 1.69
C PRO A 36 9.30 -6.82 1.85
N ALA A 37 9.24 -7.35 3.08
CA ALA A 37 9.42 -8.77 3.38
C ALA A 37 8.13 -9.60 3.23
N ARG A 38 7.08 -9.03 2.62
CA ARG A 38 5.75 -9.66 2.43
C ARG A 38 5.05 -10.04 3.75
N ARG A 39 5.28 -9.28 4.82
CA ARG A 39 4.54 -9.39 6.09
C ARG A 39 3.39 -8.38 6.10
N PRO A 40 2.17 -8.75 6.54
CA PRO A 40 1.08 -7.79 6.67
C PRO A 40 1.44 -6.63 7.60
N VAL A 41 1.14 -5.41 7.16
CA VAL A 41 1.29 -4.17 7.97
C VAL A 41 -0.03 -3.43 8.13
N ALA A 42 -0.99 -3.65 7.24
CA ALA A 42 -2.36 -3.19 7.36
C ALA A 42 -3.30 -4.06 6.52
N VAL A 43 -4.58 -4.08 6.89
CA VAL A 43 -5.66 -4.66 6.11
C VAL A 43 -6.72 -3.58 5.94
N THR A 44 -7.06 -3.23 4.70
CA THR A 44 -8.03 -2.17 4.43
C THR A 44 -8.81 -2.45 3.15
N ASP A 45 -10.07 -2.01 3.11
CA ASP A 45 -10.84 -1.87 1.88
C ASP A 45 -11.10 -0.43 1.49
N ASP A 46 -10.61 0.52 2.28
CA ASP A 46 -10.60 1.94 2.02
C ASP A 46 -9.15 2.43 2.02
N LEU A 47 -8.56 2.44 0.82
CA LEU A 47 -7.19 2.86 0.62
C LEU A 47 -7.01 4.38 0.86
N ALA A 48 -8.05 5.18 0.62
CA ALA A 48 -8.00 6.62 0.83
C ALA A 48 -7.86 6.95 2.31
N SER A 49 -8.75 6.38 3.14
CA SER A 49 -8.65 6.51 4.60
C SER A 49 -7.33 5.96 5.15
N PHE A 50 -6.81 4.87 4.56
CA PHE A 50 -5.50 4.36 4.93
C PHE A 50 -4.38 5.38 4.69
N TRP A 51 -4.34 6.05 3.54
CA TRP A 51 -3.29 7.05 3.26
C TRP A 51 -3.31 8.22 4.23
N GLU A 52 -4.48 8.69 4.63
CA GLU A 52 -4.62 9.82 5.55
C GLU A 52 -4.29 9.43 7.00
N GLN A 53 -4.76 8.27 7.45
CA GLN A 53 -4.81 7.95 8.88
C GLN A 53 -3.84 6.84 9.31
N GLY A 54 -3.61 5.83 8.46
CA GLY A 54 -2.84 4.63 8.79
C GLY A 54 -1.41 4.61 8.23
N TYR A 55 -1.22 5.19 7.04
CA TYR A 55 0.09 5.27 6.41
C TYR A 55 1.12 6.07 7.23
N PRO A 56 0.78 7.17 7.94
CA PRO A 56 1.75 7.88 8.77
C PRO A 56 2.47 6.98 9.80
N GLN A 57 1.74 6.09 10.49
CA GLN A 57 2.35 5.16 11.45
C GLN A 57 3.15 4.06 10.73
N VAL A 58 2.61 3.48 9.66
CA VAL A 58 3.32 2.47 8.85
C VAL A 58 4.62 3.05 8.31
N ARG A 59 4.60 4.27 7.78
CA ARG A 59 5.78 5.00 7.30
C ARG A 59 6.81 5.18 8.42
N ALA A 60 6.37 5.63 9.60
CA ALA A 60 7.25 5.88 10.74
C ALA A 60 8.00 4.60 11.19
N GLU A 61 7.30 3.47 11.25
CA GLU A 61 7.89 2.18 11.62
C GLU A 61 8.75 1.60 10.49
N MET A 62 8.21 1.55 9.27
CA MET A 62 8.85 0.85 8.16
C MET A 62 10.08 1.56 7.62
N ARG A 63 10.17 2.90 7.72
CA ARG A 63 11.40 3.63 7.33
C ARG A 63 12.60 3.26 8.20
N GLY A 64 12.38 2.89 9.46
CA GLY A 64 13.43 2.40 10.36
C GLY A 64 13.84 0.95 10.04
N ARG A 65 12.85 0.07 9.79
CA ARG A 65 13.10 -1.35 9.47
C ARG A 65 13.65 -1.59 8.06
N TYR A 66 13.25 -0.76 7.10
CA TYR A 66 13.55 -0.90 5.67
C TYR A 66 14.07 0.41 5.08
N PRO A 67 15.24 0.92 5.51
CA PRO A 67 15.74 2.25 5.13
C PRO A 67 16.11 2.39 3.65
N LYS A 68 16.29 1.27 2.92
CA LYS A 68 16.61 1.27 1.48
C LYS A 68 15.37 1.39 0.58
N HIS A 69 14.16 1.30 1.13
CA HIS A 69 12.90 1.40 0.38
C HIS A 69 12.32 2.82 0.44
N ALA A 70 11.51 3.18 -0.56
CA ALA A 70 10.84 4.47 -0.60
C ALA A 70 9.68 4.53 0.40
N TRP A 71 9.64 5.63 1.16
CA TRP A 71 8.61 5.94 2.16
C TRP A 71 8.23 7.43 2.08
N PRO A 72 7.62 7.84 0.95
CA PRO A 72 7.31 9.24 0.65
C PRO A 72 6.38 9.85 1.71
N GLU A 73 6.48 11.16 1.91
CA GLU A 73 5.52 11.92 2.71
C GLU A 73 4.18 12.05 2.02
N ASP A 74 4.21 12.20 0.69
CA ASP A 74 3.04 12.20 -0.17
C ASP A 74 2.92 10.85 -0.91
N PRO A 75 2.12 9.89 -0.41
CA PRO A 75 1.89 8.61 -1.07
C PRO A 75 0.97 8.71 -2.29
N TRP A 76 0.20 9.81 -2.43
CA TRP A 76 -0.78 10.00 -3.50
C TRP A 76 -0.14 10.30 -4.84
N ASN A 77 1.01 11.00 -4.83
CA ASN A 77 1.71 11.41 -6.04
C ASN A 77 3.03 10.67 -6.25
N ALA A 78 3.42 9.80 -5.32
CA ALA A 78 4.64 9.01 -5.47
C ALA A 78 4.49 7.91 -6.53
N PRO A 79 5.51 7.68 -7.38
CA PRO A 79 5.48 6.58 -8.33
C PRO A 79 5.52 5.23 -7.60
N ALA A 80 4.70 4.28 -8.03
CA ALA A 80 4.75 2.90 -7.56
C ALA A 80 6.12 2.28 -7.84
N THR A 81 6.65 1.51 -6.88
CA THR A 81 7.97 0.85 -7.01
C THR A 81 7.92 -0.60 -6.58
N ARG A 82 8.61 -1.47 -7.33
CA ARG A 82 8.75 -2.90 -6.98
C ARG A 82 10.00 -3.24 -6.18
N GLY A 83 10.91 -2.30 -5.97
CA GLY A 83 12.22 -2.54 -5.37
C GLY A 83 12.65 -1.44 -4.42
N THR A 84 13.93 -1.46 -4.02
CA THR A 84 14.57 -0.27 -3.49
C THR A 84 14.66 0.71 -4.66
N GLY A 85 14.10 1.91 -4.55
CA GLY A 85 13.97 2.89 -5.65
C GLY A 85 15.29 3.41 -6.26
N ARG A 86 16.40 2.68 -6.08
CA ARG A 86 17.69 2.93 -6.70
C ARG A 86 17.62 2.47 -8.15
N ARG A 87 17.29 3.40 -9.05
CA ARG A 87 17.68 3.28 -10.46
C ARG A 87 19.21 3.08 -10.49
N ARG A 88 19.67 2.01 -11.12
CA ARG A 88 21.04 1.96 -11.66
C ARG A 88 21.16 3.00 -12.76
#